data_AF-A0A2V8RR05-F1
#
_entry.id   AF-A0A2V8RR05-F1
#
_cell.length_a   1.000
_cell.length_b   1.000
_cell.length_c   1.000
_cell.angle_alpha   90.00
_cell.angle_beta   90.00
_cell.angle_gamma   90.00
#
_symmetry.space_group_name_H-M   'P 1'
#
loop_
_entity.id
_entity.type
_entity.pdbx_description
1 polymer ?
#
loop_
_entity_poly.entity_id
_entity_poly.type
_entity_poly.pdbx_seq_one_letter_code
_entity_poly.pdbx_strand_id
1 'polypeptide(L)'
;MVERLTVFFFIVLCILLGTYLILSPWDVLFGNWSDNYFLAVIADKSGMPSIQRTVSSYWFRGAITGLGVTNLVIASWEAFNFNKSVAMLKGEPTRRGQ
;
A
#
# COMPACT_ATOMS: atom_id res chain seq x y z
N MET A 1 14.58 2.36 21.65
CA MET A 1 13.32 1.60 21.87
C MET A 1 12.27 2.01 20.85
N VAL A 2 12.19 3.30 20.53
CA VAL A 2 11.34 3.88 19.49
C VAL A 2 11.58 3.24 18.11
N GLU A 3 12.82 2.96 17.74
CA GLU A 3 13.19 2.44 16.41
C GLU A 3 12.58 1.07 16.13
N ARG A 4 12.59 0.18 17.14
CA ARG A 4 11.94 -1.14 17.04
C ARG A 4 10.43 -1.00 16.84
N LEU A 5 9.83 -0.06 17.57
CA LEU A 5 8.40 0.22 17.47
C LEU A 5 8.06 0.84 16.11
N THR A 6 8.90 1.72 15.58
CA THR A 6 8.74 2.32 14.25
C THR A 6 8.80 1.28 13.14
N VAL A 7 9.80 0.38 13.14
CA VAL A 7 9.88 -0.71 12.15
C VAL A 7 8.67 -1.63 12.25
N PHE A 8 8.25 -1.96 13.47
CA PHE A 8 7.07 -2.79 13.68
C PHE A 8 5.80 -2.13 13.11
N PHE A 9 5.56 -0.85 13.44
CA PHE A 9 4.42 -0.12 12.88
C PHE A 9 4.51 0.01 11.36
N PHE A 10 5.70 0.23 10.81
CA PHE A 10 5.89 0.26 9.36
C PHE A 10 5.49 -1.06 8.69
N ILE A 11 5.93 -2.20 9.23
CA ILE A 11 5.52 -3.53 8.73
C ILE A 11 4.00 -3.69 8.81
N VAL A 12 3.39 -3.38 9.96
CA VAL A 12 1.94 -3.50 10.15
C VAL A 12 1.18 -2.60 9.17
N LEU A 13 1.62 -1.36 8.98
CA LEU A 13 1.02 -0.43 8.02
C LEU A 13 1.13 -0.94 6.58
N CYS A 14 2.29 -1.47 6.18
CA CYS A 14 2.44 -2.10 4.85
C CYS A 14 1.52 -3.30 4.68
N ILE A 15 1.33 -4.14 5.70
CA ILE A 15 0.41 -5.29 5.62
C ILE A 15 -1.04 -4.80 5.50
N LEU A 16 -1.46 -3.87 6.34
CA LEU A 16 -2.83 -3.34 6.35
C LEU A 16 -3.14 -2.62 5.04
N LEU A 17 -2.26 -1.71 4.61
CA LEU A 17 -2.42 -0.98 3.35
C LEU A 17 -2.32 -1.92 2.15
N GLY A 18 -1.39 -2.87 2.17
CA GLY A 18 -1.24 -3.87 1.12
C GLY A 18 -2.50 -4.69 0.91
N THR A 19 -3.04 -5.22 2.01
CA THR A 19 -4.31 -5.98 2.00
C THR A 19 -5.48 -5.11 1.57
N TYR A 20 -5.56 -3.86 2.05
CA TYR A 20 -6.59 -2.92 1.64
C TYR A 20 -6.54 -2.63 0.12
N LEU A 21 -5.36 -2.40 -0.45
CA LEU A 21 -5.18 -2.16 -1.88
C LEU A 21 -5.48 -3.40 -2.72
N ILE A 22 -5.19 -4.60 -2.21
CA ILE A 22 -5.54 -5.84 -2.89
C ILE A 22 -7.05 -6.05 -2.91
N LEU A 23 -7.77 -5.79 -1.82
CA LEU A 23 -9.17 -6.19 -1.68
C LEU A 23 -10.17 -5.10 -2.09
N SER A 24 -9.83 -3.82 -1.91
CA SER A 24 -10.72 -2.71 -2.22
C SER A 24 -11.20 -2.64 -3.68
N PRO A 25 -10.37 -2.88 -4.72
CA PRO A 25 -10.82 -2.75 -6.11
C PRO A 25 -11.66 -3.93 -6.60
N TRP A 26 -11.85 -4.98 -5.82
CA TRP A 26 -12.60 -6.20 -6.22
C TRP A 26 -13.93 -6.34 -5.51
N ASP A 27 -14.46 -5.24 -4.97
CA ASP A 27 -15.79 -5.18 -4.39
C ASP A 27 -15.99 -6.11 -3.17
N VAL A 28 -14.88 -6.59 -2.57
CA VAL A 28 -14.89 -7.58 -1.47
C VAL A 28 -15.18 -6.96 -0.11
N LEU A 29 -14.71 -5.74 0.14
CA LEU A 29 -14.73 -5.14 1.49
C LEU A 29 -15.70 -3.95 1.66
N PHE A 30 -15.76 -3.04 0.68
CA PHE A 30 -16.41 -1.73 0.85
C PHE A 30 -17.56 -1.48 -0.15
N GLY A 31 -18.11 -2.54 -0.74
CA GLY A 31 -19.10 -2.44 -1.80
C GLY A 31 -18.47 -2.11 -3.14
N ASN A 32 -19.24 -1.49 -4.03
CA ASN A 32 -18.89 -1.35 -5.44
C ASN A 32 -17.84 -0.24 -5.66
N TRP A 33 -16.60 -0.62 -5.94
CA TRP A 33 -15.44 0.22 -6.23
C TRP A 33 -15.71 1.25 -7.35
N SER A 34 -16.52 0.87 -8.34
CA SER A 34 -16.88 1.77 -9.44
C SER A 34 -17.99 2.77 -9.10
N ASP A 35 -18.71 2.56 -8.00
CA ASP A 35 -19.87 3.34 -7.59
C ASP A 35 -19.57 4.15 -6.31
N ASN A 36 -18.46 4.90 -6.38
CA ASN A 36 -18.00 5.75 -5.30
C ASN A 36 -18.52 7.17 -5.45
N TYR A 37 -19.19 7.70 -4.42
CA TYR A 37 -19.69 9.09 -4.41
C TYR A 37 -18.58 10.11 -4.71
N PHE A 38 -17.38 9.90 -4.17
CA PHE A 38 -16.23 10.76 -4.48
C PHE A 38 -15.80 10.70 -5.94
N LEU A 39 -15.82 9.51 -6.55
CA LEU A 39 -15.47 9.35 -7.96
C LEU A 39 -16.51 10.03 -8.85
N ALA A 40 -17.79 9.95 -8.49
CA ALA A 40 -18.87 10.66 -9.17
C ALA A 40 -18.69 12.18 -9.09
N VAL A 41 -18.43 12.73 -7.89
CA VAL A 41 -18.20 14.17 -7.71
C VAL A 41 -16.95 14.64 -8.46
N ILE A 42 -15.87 13.85 -8.48
CA ILE A 42 -14.65 14.20 -9.22
C ILE A 42 -14.89 14.17 -10.72
N ALA A 43 -15.57 13.13 -11.24
CA ALA A 43 -15.89 13.02 -12.65
C ALA A 43 -16.79 14.17 -13.12
N ASP A 44 -17.78 14.54 -12.29
CA ASP A 44 -18.69 15.66 -12.56
C ASP A 44 -17.97 17.01 -12.53
N LYS A 45 -17.20 17.30 -11.46
CA LYS A 45 -16.46 18.56 -11.34
C LYS A 45 -15.32 18.74 -12.35
N SER A 46 -14.71 17.65 -12.78
CA SER A 46 -13.66 17.69 -13.79
C SER A 46 -14.21 17.73 -15.22
N GLY A 47 -15.51 17.45 -15.42
CA GLY A 47 -16.12 17.30 -16.74
C GLY A 47 -15.55 16.11 -17.54
N MET A 48 -14.84 15.19 -16.89
CA MET A 48 -14.16 14.06 -17.54
C MET A 48 -14.78 12.72 -17.12
N PRO A 49 -15.86 12.27 -17.78
CA PRO A 49 -16.50 10.99 -17.49
C PRO A 49 -15.57 9.78 -17.77
N SER A 50 -14.50 9.99 -18.53
CA SER A 50 -13.46 8.99 -18.76
C SER A 50 -12.72 8.58 -17.49
N ILE A 51 -12.63 9.44 -16.46
CA ILE A 51 -11.99 9.12 -15.18
C ILE A 51 -12.70 7.95 -14.51
N GLN A 52 -14.03 7.97 -14.48
CA GLN A 52 -14.82 6.88 -13.89
C GLN A 52 -14.59 5.57 -14.66
N ARG A 53 -14.55 5.62 -15.99
CA ARG A 53 -14.30 4.44 -16.83
C ARG A 53 -12.88 3.88 -16.62
N THR A 54 -11.88 4.73 -16.50
CA THR A 54 -10.49 4.31 -16.25
C THR A 54 -10.34 3.67 -14.88
N VAL A 55 -10.87 4.29 -13.82
CA VAL A 55 -10.81 3.75 -12.45
C VAL A 55 -11.58 2.44 -12.31
N SER A 56 -12.67 2.30 -13.07
CA SER A 56 -13.48 1.07 -13.11
C SER A 56 -12.85 -0.05 -13.94
N SER A 57 -11.82 0.23 -14.74
CA SER A 57 -11.20 -0.75 -15.62
C SER A 57 -10.43 -1.83 -14.85
N TYR A 58 -10.44 -3.07 -15.36
CA TYR A 58 -9.67 -4.17 -14.78
C TYR A 58 -8.16 -3.91 -14.77
N TRP A 59 -7.65 -3.13 -15.73
CA TRP A 59 -6.26 -2.70 -15.75
C TRP A 59 -5.90 -1.82 -14.55
N PHE A 60 -6.74 -0.83 -14.26
CA PHE A 60 -6.52 0.05 -13.10
C PHE A 60 -6.67 -0.73 -11.79
N ARG A 61 -7.71 -1.56 -11.66
CA ARG A 61 -7.90 -2.46 -10.50
C ARG A 61 -6.69 -3.38 -10.29
N GLY A 62 -6.14 -3.92 -11.37
CA GLY A 62 -4.92 -4.73 -11.37
C GLY A 62 -3.67 -3.96 -10.93
N ALA A 63 -3.50 -2.71 -11.40
CA ALA A 63 -2.39 -1.85 -10.97
C ALA A 63 -2.45 -1.55 -9.47
N ILE A 64 -3.64 -1.22 -8.94
CA ILE A 64 -3.85 -1.00 -7.51
C ILE A 64 -3.55 -2.28 -6.71
N THR A 65 -3.98 -3.44 -7.21
CA THR A 65 -3.67 -4.74 -6.59
C THR A 65 -2.16 -4.99 -6.57
N GLY A 66 -1.45 -4.70 -7.66
CA GLY A 66 0.00 -4.84 -7.76
C GLY A 66 0.76 -3.97 -6.75
N LEU A 67 0.29 -2.74 -6.50
CA LEU A 67 0.81 -1.90 -5.41
C LEU A 67 0.57 -2.55 -4.05
N GLY A 68 -0.59 -3.17 -3.85
CA GLY A 68 -0.90 -3.90 -2.64
C GLY A 68 0.02 -5.10 -2.41
N VAL A 69 0.27 -5.92 -3.45
CA VAL A 69 1.24 -7.03 -3.39
C VAL A 69 2.64 -6.52 -3.09
N THR A 70 3.06 -5.42 -3.71
CA THR A 70 4.37 -4.80 -3.45
C THR A 70 4.53 -4.44 -1.97
N ASN A 71 3.49 -3.87 -1.35
CA ASN A 71 3.48 -3.60 0.09
C ASN A 71 3.65 -4.87 0.94
N LEU A 72 3.00 -5.97 0.57
CA LEU A 72 3.15 -7.24 1.29
C LEU A 72 4.56 -7.83 1.14
N VAL A 73 5.17 -7.70 -0.03
CA VAL A 73 6.56 -8.11 -0.27
C VAL A 73 7.52 -7.28 0.58
N ILE A 74 7.34 -5.95 0.62
CA ILE A 74 8.16 -5.06 1.46
C ILE A 74 7.99 -5.41 2.93
N ALA A 75 6.75 -5.59 3.41
CA ALA A 75 6.50 -5.98 4.79
C ALA A 75 7.16 -7.32 5.15
N SER A 76 7.06 -8.31 4.26
CA SER A 76 7.69 -9.61 4.45
C SER A 76 9.20 -9.48 4.54
N TRP A 77 9.81 -8.74 3.60
CA TRP A 77 11.24 -8.48 3.59
C TRP A 77 11.72 -7.80 4.88
N GLU A 78 11.00 -6.78 5.33
CA GLU A 78 11.32 -6.02 6.54
C GLU A 78 11.14 -6.87 7.80
N ALA A 79 10.15 -7.77 7.85
CA ALA A 79 9.98 -8.73 8.92
C ALA A 79 11.15 -9.72 9.00
N PHE A 80 11.63 -10.25 7.87
CA PHE A 80 12.81 -11.12 7.82
C PHE A 80 14.10 -10.38 8.21
N ASN A 81 14.22 -9.09 7.86
CA ASN A 81 15.41 -8.28 8.10
C ASN A 81 15.27 -7.34 9.32
N PHE A 82 14.31 -7.60 10.22
CA PHE A 82 13.89 -6.67 11.26
C PHE A 82 15.05 -6.08 12.08
N ASN A 83 15.98 -6.93 12.52
CA ASN A 83 17.13 -6.46 13.32
C ASN A 83 18.05 -5.51 12.55
N LYS A 84 18.23 -5.75 11.24
CA LYS A 84 19.06 -4.92 10.37
C LYS A 84 18.40 -3.56 10.15
N SER A 85 17.09 -3.53 9.89
CA SER A 85 16.35 -2.30 9.69
C SER A 85 16.29 -1.44 10.95
N VAL A 86 16.12 -2.07 12.12
CA VAL A 86 16.23 -1.38 13.42
C VAL A 86 17.63 -0.80 13.64
N ALA A 87 18.70 -1.55 13.29
CA ALA A 87 20.07 -1.07 13.42
C ALA A 87 20.35 0.13 12.49
N MET A 88 19.80 0.13 11.28
CA MET A 88 19.89 1.30 10.37
C MET A 88 19.24 2.54 10.97
N LEU A 89 18.04 2.41 11.57
CA LEU A 89 17.35 3.53 12.20
C LEU A 89 18.04 4.05 13.46
N LYS A 90 18.76 3.19 14.17
CA LYS A 90 19.59 3.59 15.32
C LYS A 90 20.86 4.35 14.91
N GLY A 91 21.17 4.42 13.62
CA GLY A 91 22.42 5.03 13.13
C GLY A 91 23.66 4.23 13.54
N GLU A 92 23.51 2.95 13.93
CA GLU A 92 24.68 2.12 14.19
C GLU A 92 25.45 1.97 12.88
N PRO A 93 26.74 2.37 12.83
CA PRO A 93 27.50 2.29 11.60
C PRO A 93 27.51 0.82 11.19
N THR A 94 27.02 0.55 9.99
CA THR A 94 27.22 -0.74 9.36
C THR A 94 28.72 -0.99 9.38
N ARG A 95 29.21 -1.84 10.28
CA ARG A 95 30.55 -2.42 10.18
C ARG A 95 30.51 -3.27 8.91
N ARG A 96 30.72 -2.61 7.76
CA ARG A 96 31.24 -3.28 6.58
C ARG A 96 32.60 -3.79 7.02
N GLY A 97 32.75 -5.11 7.16
CA GLY A 97 34.08 -5.73 7.06
C GLY A 97 34.72 -5.24 5.76
N GLN A 98 36.00 -4.87 5.72
CA GLN A 98 37.15 -5.76 5.98
C GLN A 98 36.92 -7.15 5.41
#